data_AF-A0A8T7HWA1-F1
#
_entry.id   AF-A0A8T7HWA1-F1
#
_cell.length_a   1.000
_cell.length_b   1.000
_cell.length_c   1.000
_cell.angle_alpha   90.00
_cell.angle_beta   90.00
_cell.angle_gamma   90.00
#
_symmetry.space_group_name_H-M   'P 1'
#
loop_
_entity.id
_entity.type
_entity.pdbx_description
1 polymer ?
#
loop_
_entity_poly.entity_id
_entity_poly.type
_entity_poly.pdbx_seq_one_letter_code
_entity_poly.pdbx_strand_id
1 'polypeptide(L)'
;MSFTILDCYTDEAAGLGVPPYLGTYPRYIYGMLKSKGHDPKYITIDDLRLLVHYKGVIKEVTEKDKTNIRIYNLTRNNVKEVLENTETLVVILGVHVPGKYLSAIPGTLDEVTGLLAGIKCKKILTGPAIFGTQLEGGKSFEKTDMTGYESKNFGFEFGGFDGLQEYAVKGAEILRHIPDIRIAEIETGRGCNIGRCSFCTEP
;
A
#
# COMPACT_ATOMS: atom_id res chain seq x y z
N MET A 1 14.78 6.99 14.05
CA MET A 1 13.76 6.03 13.60
C MET A 1 13.57 6.15 12.10
N SER A 2 13.99 5.11 11.38
CA SER A 2 13.81 4.99 9.94
C SER A 2 12.47 4.32 9.61
N PHE A 3 11.74 4.92 8.67
CA PHE A 3 10.45 4.43 8.22
C PHE A 3 10.50 4.04 6.75
N THR A 4 9.85 2.93 6.42
CA THR A 4 9.57 2.55 5.04
C THR A 4 8.07 2.31 4.89
N ILE A 5 7.48 2.85 3.84
CA ILE A 5 6.12 2.57 3.41
C ILE A 5 6.20 1.48 2.34
N LEU A 6 5.53 0.37 2.60
CA LEU A 6 5.26 -0.69 1.63
C LEU A 6 3.81 -0.55 1.15
N ASP A 7 3.64 -0.10 -0.08
CA ASP A 7 2.34 -0.01 -0.73
C ASP A 7 2.01 -1.32 -1.45
N CYS A 8 1.04 -2.06 -0.90
CA CYS A 8 0.50 -3.27 -1.52
C CYS A 8 -0.73 -3.01 -2.40
N TYR A 9 -0.98 -1.74 -2.71
CA TYR A 9 -2.15 -1.20 -3.39
C TYR A 9 -3.42 -1.31 -2.56
N THR A 10 -4.25 -0.26 -2.62
CA THR A 10 -5.52 -0.15 -1.90
C THR A 10 -6.64 -0.07 -2.94
N ASP A 11 -7.08 -1.23 -3.39
CA ASP A 11 -8.25 -1.36 -4.25
C ASP A 11 -9.52 -1.40 -3.38
N GLU A 12 -10.17 -0.24 -3.29
CA GLU A 12 -11.40 -0.04 -2.51
C GLU A 12 -12.48 0.64 -3.34
N ALA A 13 -13.73 0.59 -2.88
CA ALA A 13 -14.84 1.22 -3.61
C ALA A 13 -14.66 2.74 -3.79
N ALA A 14 -13.92 3.40 -2.88
CA ALA A 14 -13.69 4.84 -2.89
C ALA A 14 -12.47 5.28 -3.73
N GLY A 15 -11.58 4.35 -4.10
CA GLY A 15 -10.33 4.66 -4.80
C GLY A 15 -9.69 3.39 -5.36
N LEU A 16 -9.11 3.49 -6.56
CA LEU A 16 -8.47 2.35 -7.20
C LEU A 16 -7.15 2.01 -6.50
N GLY A 17 -6.38 3.02 -6.08
CA GLY A 17 -5.12 2.85 -5.36
C GLY A 17 -4.08 1.97 -6.07
N VAL A 18 -4.27 1.70 -7.36
CA VAL A 18 -3.43 0.85 -8.21
C VAL A 18 -2.91 1.69 -9.38
N PRO A 19 -1.63 1.56 -9.76
CA PRO A 19 -1.07 2.14 -10.97
C PRO A 19 -2.01 2.13 -12.20
N PRO A 20 -2.20 3.29 -12.88
CA PRO A 20 -1.43 4.54 -12.76
C PRO A 20 -1.87 5.47 -11.62
N TYR A 21 -2.83 5.06 -10.79
CA TYR A 21 -3.30 5.84 -9.67
C TYR A 21 -2.39 5.69 -8.45
N LEU A 22 -2.24 6.76 -7.68
CA LEU A 22 -1.58 6.75 -6.38
C LEU A 22 -2.64 7.06 -5.32
N GLY A 23 -2.90 6.06 -4.48
CA GLY A 23 -3.90 6.13 -3.42
C GLY A 23 -3.62 7.21 -2.37
N THR A 24 -4.62 7.50 -1.56
CA THR A 24 -4.55 8.52 -0.49
C THR A 24 -3.66 8.08 0.67
N TYR A 25 -3.79 6.82 1.13
CA TYR A 25 -3.01 6.24 2.22
C TYR A 25 -1.49 6.48 2.11
N PRO A 26 -0.79 6.08 1.03
CA PRO A 26 0.65 6.25 0.93
C PRO A 26 1.06 7.73 1.01
N ARG A 27 0.30 8.63 0.36
CA ARG A 27 0.59 10.07 0.38
C ARG A 27 0.42 10.66 1.78
N TYR A 28 -0.69 10.37 2.44
CA TYR A 28 -1.00 10.96 3.75
C TYR A 28 -0.09 10.41 4.85
N ILE A 29 0.22 9.11 4.83
CA ILE A 29 1.18 8.50 5.75
C ILE A 29 2.59 9.10 5.53
N TYR A 30 3.01 9.25 4.28
CA TYR A 30 4.29 9.90 3.95
C TYR A 30 4.33 11.33 4.50
N GLY A 31 3.30 12.13 4.22
CA GLY A 31 3.20 13.51 4.71
C GLY A 31 3.16 13.64 6.23
N MET A 32 2.46 12.74 6.92
CA MET A 32 2.45 12.68 8.38
C MET A 32 3.86 12.39 8.93
N LEU A 33 4.57 11.42 8.35
CA LEU A 33 5.94 11.09 8.78
C LEU A 33 6.92 12.24 8.50
N LYS A 34 6.82 12.89 7.34
CA LYS A 34 7.61 14.12 7.03
C LYS A 34 7.32 15.24 8.04
N SER A 35 6.05 15.40 8.44
CA SER A 35 5.65 16.43 9.42
C SER A 35 6.26 16.19 10.81
N LYS A 36 6.56 14.94 11.14
CA LYS A 36 7.27 14.54 12.36
C LYS A 36 8.80 14.58 12.23
N GLY A 37 9.33 15.11 11.13
CA GLY A 37 10.76 15.25 10.88
C GLY A 37 11.45 13.97 10.40
N HIS A 38 10.70 12.94 9.97
CA HIS A 38 11.27 11.73 9.39
C HIS A 38 11.48 11.87 7.87
N ASP A 39 12.32 11.02 7.29
CA ASP A 39 12.49 10.90 5.83
C ASP A 39 12.13 9.47 5.37
N PRO A 40 10.83 9.16 5.27
CA PRO A 40 10.38 7.80 4.95
C PRO A 40 10.80 7.38 3.53
N LYS A 41 11.14 6.10 3.38
CA LYS A 41 11.30 5.48 2.07
C LYS A 41 9.98 4.88 1.61
N TYR A 42 9.85 4.69 0.30
CA TYR A 42 8.66 4.14 -0.34
C TYR A 42 9.08 3.03 -1.29
N ILE A 43 8.37 1.90 -1.20
CA ILE A 43 8.48 0.72 -2.06
C ILE A 43 7.08 0.16 -2.31
N THR A 44 6.91 -0.61 -3.38
CA THR A 44 5.67 -1.32 -3.70
C THR A 44 5.80 -2.82 -3.46
N ILE A 45 4.67 -3.53 -3.51
CA ILE A 45 4.67 -5.00 -3.54
C ILE A 45 5.45 -5.57 -4.73
N ASP A 46 5.51 -4.85 -5.85
CA ASP A 46 6.30 -5.22 -7.03
C ASP A 46 7.80 -5.29 -6.71
N ASP A 47 8.32 -4.31 -5.97
CA ASP A 47 9.70 -4.28 -5.49
C ASP A 47 10.01 -5.48 -4.59
N LEU A 48 9.09 -5.80 -3.68
CA LEU A 48 9.24 -6.91 -2.75
C LEU A 48 9.18 -8.27 -3.46
N ARG A 49 8.28 -8.42 -4.43
CA ARG A 49 8.20 -9.61 -5.30
C ARG A 49 9.49 -9.78 -6.10
N LEU A 50 10.01 -8.71 -6.70
CA LEU A 50 11.30 -8.73 -7.40
C LEU A 50 12.42 -9.24 -6.48
N LEU A 51 12.52 -8.69 -5.26
CA LEU A 51 13.54 -9.08 -4.30
C LEU A 51 13.44 -10.56 -3.91
N VAL A 52 12.25 -11.03 -3.53
CA VAL A 52 12.07 -12.37 -2.93
C VAL A 52 11.88 -13.47 -3.96
N HIS A 53 11.00 -13.28 -4.94
CA HIS A 53 10.65 -14.33 -5.91
C HIS A 53 11.58 -14.34 -7.13
N TYR A 54 12.06 -13.17 -7.54
CA TYR A 54 12.92 -13.04 -8.72
C TYR A 54 14.40 -12.77 -8.34
N LYS A 55 14.74 -12.82 -7.05
CA LYS A 55 16.11 -12.64 -6.54
C LYS A 55 16.77 -11.33 -6.98
N GLY A 56 15.98 -10.28 -7.19
CA GLY A 56 16.45 -8.98 -7.65
C GLY A 56 16.76 -8.90 -9.16
N VAL A 57 16.43 -9.94 -9.94
CA VAL A 57 16.79 -10.01 -11.37
C VAL A 57 15.56 -9.77 -12.25
N ILE A 58 15.66 -8.79 -13.14
CA ILE A 58 14.69 -8.57 -14.21
C ILE A 58 15.13 -9.38 -15.42
N LYS A 59 14.28 -10.30 -15.87
CA LYS A 59 14.53 -11.11 -17.07
C LYS A 59 14.42 -10.23 -18.31
N GLU A 60 15.33 -10.40 -19.26
CA GLU A 60 15.15 -9.85 -20.61
C GLU A 60 13.88 -10.40 -21.27
N VAL A 61 13.08 -9.50 -21.82
CA VAL A 61 11.79 -9.82 -22.45
C VAL A 61 11.95 -9.98 -23.96
N THR A 62 11.26 -10.95 -24.52
CA THR A 62 11.14 -11.16 -25.97
C THR A 62 9.75 -10.72 -26.45
N GLU A 63 9.56 -10.52 -27.76
CA GLU A 63 8.25 -10.14 -28.33
C GLU A 63 7.11 -11.13 -28.04
N LYS A 64 7.44 -12.37 -27.66
CA LYS A 64 6.47 -13.41 -27.30
C LYS A 64 6.04 -13.35 -25.84
N ASP A 65 6.82 -12.68 -24.99
CA ASP A 65 6.54 -12.59 -23.56
C ASP A 65 5.41 -11.59 -23.30
N LYS A 66 4.49 -11.95 -22.41
CA LYS A 66 3.50 -11.01 -21.89
C LYS A 66 4.15 -10.13 -20.82
N THR A 67 3.72 -8.88 -20.70
CA THR A 67 4.16 -7.98 -19.64
C THR A 67 3.94 -8.61 -18.26
N ASN A 68 5.01 -8.69 -17.46
CA ASN A 68 4.93 -9.21 -16.11
C ASN A 68 4.45 -8.13 -15.14
N ILE A 69 3.12 -7.98 -15.04
CA ILE A 69 2.48 -6.99 -14.16
C ILE A 69 2.69 -7.21 -12.65
N ARG A 70 3.43 -8.26 -12.23
CA ARG A 70 3.79 -8.49 -10.82
C ARG A 70 5.02 -7.71 -10.38
N ILE A 71 5.82 -7.25 -11.33
CA ILE A 71 7.07 -6.50 -11.11
C ILE A 71 7.17 -5.33 -12.09
N TYR A 72 6.03 -4.76 -12.49
CA TYR A 72 5.98 -3.73 -13.52
C TYR A 72 6.17 -2.32 -12.94
N ASN A 73 5.74 -2.10 -11.69
CA ASN A 73 5.75 -0.80 -11.02
C ASN A 73 6.87 -0.72 -9.97
N LEU A 74 8.11 -0.98 -10.41
CA LEU A 74 9.30 -0.89 -9.55
C LEU A 74 9.60 0.56 -9.18
N THR A 75 10.02 0.80 -7.95
CA THR A 75 10.29 2.17 -7.45
C THR A 75 11.77 2.45 -7.27
N ARG A 76 12.57 1.43 -6.94
CA ARG A 76 14.00 1.57 -6.66
C ARG A 76 14.77 0.28 -6.84
N ASN A 77 16.08 0.41 -7.04
CA ASN A 77 17.00 -0.72 -7.19
C ASN A 77 17.60 -1.22 -5.85
N ASN A 78 17.63 -0.39 -4.81
CA ASN A 78 18.26 -0.72 -3.52
C ASN A 78 17.27 -1.19 -2.44
N VAL A 79 16.20 -1.89 -2.82
CA VAL A 79 15.12 -2.35 -1.92
C VAL A 79 15.65 -3.15 -0.72
N LYS A 80 16.65 -4.02 -0.96
CA LYS A 80 17.27 -4.82 0.09
C LYS A 80 17.90 -3.95 1.20
N GLU A 81 18.74 -2.99 0.81
CA GLU A 81 19.39 -2.05 1.72
C GLU A 81 18.36 -1.19 2.48
N VAL A 82 17.29 -0.76 1.79
CA VAL A 82 16.21 -0.01 2.43
C VAL A 82 15.56 -0.82 3.54
N LEU A 83 15.21 -2.08 3.27
CA LEU A 83 14.58 -2.95 4.25
C LEU A 83 15.51 -3.30 5.42
N GLU A 84 16.80 -3.52 5.15
CA GLU A 84 17.82 -3.77 6.19
C GLU A 84 17.98 -2.58 7.14
N ASN A 85 17.86 -1.36 6.63
CA ASN A 85 17.96 -0.12 7.41
C ASN A 85 16.62 0.34 8.00
N THR A 86 15.53 -0.41 7.82
CA THR A 86 14.18 0.00 8.28
C THR A 86 13.93 -0.44 9.72
N GLU A 87 13.68 0.51 10.62
CA GLU A 87 13.23 0.24 11.98
C GLU A 87 11.71 -0.05 12.03
N THR A 88 10.92 0.67 11.23
CA THR A 88 9.47 0.48 11.13
C THR A 88 8.97 0.48 9.69
N LEU A 89 8.32 -0.63 9.33
CA LEU A 89 7.67 -0.84 8.05
C LEU A 89 6.17 -0.59 8.18
N VAL A 90 5.66 0.42 7.50
CA VAL A 90 4.22 0.67 7.38
C VAL A 90 3.71 -0.05 6.13
N VAL A 91 2.92 -1.08 6.33
CA VAL A 91 2.34 -1.94 5.29
C VAL A 91 0.93 -1.46 5.01
N ILE A 92 0.70 -0.95 3.81
CA ILE A 92 -0.59 -0.48 3.34
C ILE A 92 -1.21 -1.61 2.51
N LEU A 93 -2.37 -2.11 2.93
CA LEU A 93 -3.07 -3.20 2.26
C LEU A 93 -4.58 -2.94 2.27
N GLY A 94 -5.23 -3.19 1.14
CA GLY A 94 -6.69 -3.13 1.04
C GLY A 94 -7.14 -3.73 -0.26
N VAL A 95 -7.48 -5.01 -0.26
CA VAL A 95 -8.08 -5.68 -1.42
C VAL A 95 -9.48 -6.09 -1.01
N HIS A 96 -10.46 -5.37 -1.53
CA HIS A 96 -11.89 -5.69 -1.33
C HIS A 96 -12.48 -6.42 -2.55
N VAL A 97 -11.75 -6.46 -3.66
CA VAL A 97 -12.15 -7.18 -4.86
C VAL A 97 -10.89 -7.79 -5.51
N PRO A 98 -10.82 -9.12 -5.71
CA PRO A 98 -9.70 -9.75 -6.39
C PRO A 98 -9.74 -9.36 -7.87
N GLY A 99 -8.99 -8.31 -8.21
CA GLY A 99 -8.87 -7.78 -9.56
C GLY A 99 -7.45 -7.96 -10.09
N LYS A 100 -7.34 -8.50 -11.31
CA LYS A 100 -6.15 -8.27 -12.14
C LYS A 100 -6.33 -6.91 -12.81
N TYR A 101 -5.58 -5.92 -12.35
CA TYR A 101 -5.57 -4.60 -12.98
C TYR A 101 -4.72 -4.61 -14.25
N LEU A 102 -4.91 -3.61 -15.10
CA LEU A 102 -4.19 -3.49 -16.37
C LEU A 102 -2.66 -3.52 -16.19
N SER A 103 -2.15 -2.96 -15.08
CA SER A 103 -0.71 -2.78 -14.88
C SER A 103 -0.16 -3.32 -13.56
N ALA A 104 -0.99 -3.80 -12.64
CA ALA A 104 -0.53 -4.27 -11.33
C ALA A 104 -1.43 -5.37 -10.75
N ILE A 105 -0.92 -6.04 -9.72
CA ILE A 105 -1.68 -7.02 -8.92
C ILE A 105 -1.54 -6.63 -7.45
N PRO A 106 -2.61 -6.19 -6.77
CA PRO A 106 -2.61 -5.96 -5.32
C PRO A 106 -2.09 -7.15 -4.52
N GLY A 107 -1.44 -6.86 -3.40
CA GLY A 107 -0.96 -7.90 -2.49
C GLY A 107 -2.07 -8.40 -1.57
N THR A 108 -2.15 -9.72 -1.36
CA THR A 108 -2.98 -10.29 -0.29
C THR A 108 -2.20 -10.30 1.02
N LEU A 109 -2.87 -10.30 2.18
CA LEU A 109 -2.15 -10.34 3.46
C LEU A 109 -1.30 -11.60 3.61
N ASP A 110 -1.78 -12.75 3.11
CA ASP A 110 -1.03 -14.01 3.12
C ASP A 110 0.26 -13.91 2.28
N GLU A 111 0.16 -13.39 1.05
CA GLU A 111 1.31 -13.16 0.18
C GLU A 111 2.32 -12.22 0.84
N VAL A 112 1.85 -11.08 1.34
CA VAL A 112 2.69 -10.05 1.95
C VAL A 112 3.35 -10.58 3.22
N THR A 113 2.64 -11.36 4.03
CA THR A 113 3.20 -11.99 5.24
C THR A 113 4.28 -13.00 4.89
N GLY A 114 4.06 -13.84 3.88
CA GLY A 114 5.07 -14.77 3.35
C GLY A 114 6.32 -14.05 2.83
N LEU A 115 6.14 -12.96 2.08
CA LEU A 115 7.23 -12.14 1.56
C LEU A 115 8.03 -11.43 2.66
N LEU A 116 7.38 -11.05 3.77
CA LEU A 116 7.99 -10.33 4.88
C LEU A 116 8.55 -11.22 6.00
N ALA A 117 8.39 -12.55 5.91
CA ALA A 117 8.79 -13.49 6.97
C ALA A 117 10.27 -13.37 7.37
N GLY A 118 11.16 -13.05 6.42
CA GLY A 118 12.60 -12.86 6.67
C GLY A 118 13.00 -11.47 7.16
N ILE A 119 12.08 -10.49 7.15
CA ILE A 119 12.38 -9.09 7.46
C ILE A 119 12.13 -8.80 8.94
N LYS A 120 13.20 -8.51 9.69
CA LYS A 120 13.17 -8.26 11.14
C LYS A 120 13.08 -6.76 11.44
N CYS A 121 11.89 -6.21 11.35
CA CYS A 121 11.57 -4.85 11.79
C CYS A 121 10.16 -4.80 12.39
N LYS A 122 9.84 -3.70 13.07
CA LYS A 122 8.47 -3.43 13.53
C LYS A 122 7.58 -3.25 12.29
N LYS A 123 6.43 -3.94 12.25
CA LYS A 123 5.49 -3.86 11.14
C LYS A 123 4.18 -3.25 11.63
N ILE A 124 3.71 -2.23 10.92
CA ILE A 124 2.42 -1.60 11.16
C ILE A 124 1.53 -1.92 9.97
N LEU A 125 0.41 -2.62 10.18
CA LEU A 125 -0.58 -2.87 9.14
C LEU A 125 -1.62 -1.75 9.14
N THR A 126 -1.89 -1.21 7.95
CA THR A 126 -2.90 -0.17 7.73
C THR A 126 -3.56 -0.32 6.36
N GLY A 127 -4.45 0.62 6.02
CA GLY A 127 -5.33 0.50 4.87
C GLY A 127 -6.61 -0.28 5.20
N PRO A 128 -7.49 -0.46 4.20
CA PRO A 128 -8.78 -1.14 4.38
C PRO A 128 -8.68 -2.54 5.01
N ALA A 129 -7.55 -3.24 4.84
CA ALA A 129 -7.35 -4.59 5.37
C ALA A 129 -7.48 -4.69 6.90
N ILE A 130 -7.31 -3.61 7.65
CA ILE A 130 -7.50 -3.61 9.11
C ILE A 130 -8.96 -3.83 9.52
N PHE A 131 -9.91 -3.54 8.63
CA PHE A 131 -11.34 -3.74 8.84
C PHE A 131 -11.85 -5.08 8.31
N GLY A 132 -10.96 -5.85 7.66
CA GLY A 132 -11.26 -7.12 7.00
C GLY A 132 -11.12 -7.02 5.49
N THR A 133 -10.74 -8.13 4.86
CA THR A 133 -10.69 -8.25 3.39
C THR A 133 -11.88 -9.06 2.91
N GLN A 134 -12.50 -8.64 1.82
CA GLN A 134 -13.55 -9.40 1.14
C GLN A 134 -13.02 -9.86 -0.22
N LEU A 135 -13.09 -11.16 -0.49
CA LEU A 135 -12.72 -11.70 -1.82
C LEU A 135 -13.90 -11.63 -2.79
N GLU A 136 -15.14 -11.53 -2.32
CA GLU A 136 -16.34 -11.45 -3.17
C GLU A 136 -17.46 -10.71 -2.45
N GLY A 137 -18.14 -9.79 -3.13
CA GLY A 137 -19.33 -9.09 -2.62
C GLY A 137 -20.39 -10.06 -2.11
N GLY A 138 -20.93 -9.83 -0.91
CA GLY A 138 -21.99 -10.64 -0.29
C GLY A 138 -21.56 -11.85 0.56
N LYS A 139 -20.27 -12.14 0.72
CA LYS A 139 -19.74 -13.16 1.65
C LYS A 139 -19.17 -12.54 2.94
N SER A 140 -19.26 -13.28 4.05
CA SER A 140 -18.72 -12.90 5.35
C SER A 140 -17.21 -12.62 5.28
N PHE A 141 -16.76 -11.59 5.99
CA PHE A 141 -15.34 -11.22 6.11
C PHE A 141 -14.48 -12.42 6.51
N GLU A 142 -13.41 -12.70 5.76
CA GLU A 142 -12.37 -13.59 6.25
C GLU A 142 -11.60 -12.87 7.36
N LYS A 143 -11.55 -13.47 8.55
CA LYS A 143 -10.63 -13.02 9.61
C LYS A 143 -9.21 -13.32 9.14
N THR A 144 -8.55 -12.31 8.61
CA THR A 144 -7.16 -12.42 8.20
C THR A 144 -6.27 -12.52 9.44
N ASP A 145 -5.33 -13.47 9.45
CA ASP A 145 -4.37 -13.60 10.55
C ASP A 145 -3.40 -12.40 10.51
N MET A 146 -3.52 -11.51 11.48
CA MET A 146 -2.68 -10.31 11.61
C MET A 146 -1.51 -10.54 12.58
N THR A 147 -1.23 -11.79 12.95
CA THR A 147 -0.13 -12.13 13.86
C THR A 147 1.20 -11.60 13.31
N GLY A 148 1.89 -10.77 14.10
CA GLY A 148 3.16 -10.14 13.72
C GLY A 148 3.05 -8.69 13.22
N TYR A 149 1.84 -8.11 13.21
CA TYR A 149 1.60 -6.70 12.88
C TYR A 149 1.00 -5.95 14.07
N GLU A 150 1.41 -4.69 14.26
CA GLU A 150 0.63 -3.70 14.99
C GLU A 150 -0.41 -3.11 14.01
N SER A 151 -1.71 -3.24 14.29
CA SER A 151 -2.72 -2.64 13.44
C SER A 151 -2.93 -1.17 13.81
N LYS A 152 -2.96 -0.30 12.80
CA LYS A 152 -3.17 1.13 13.02
C LYS A 152 -4.05 1.77 11.96
N ASN A 153 -5.06 2.50 12.41
CA ASN A 153 -6.00 3.18 11.53
C ASN A 153 -5.57 4.64 11.31
N PHE A 154 -4.70 4.85 10.32
CA PHE A 154 -4.21 6.19 10.02
C PHE A 154 -5.30 7.13 9.47
N GLY A 155 -6.31 6.62 8.76
CA GLY A 155 -7.38 7.44 8.19
C GLY A 155 -8.19 8.22 9.24
N PHE A 156 -8.44 7.61 10.41
CA PHE A 156 -9.16 8.28 11.50
C PHE A 156 -8.25 9.18 12.36
N GLU A 157 -6.97 8.85 12.50
CA GLU A 157 -6.02 9.61 13.34
C GLU A 157 -5.64 10.99 12.80
N PHE A 158 -5.87 11.26 11.51
CA PHE A 158 -5.46 12.52 10.90
C PHE A 158 -6.30 13.74 11.28
N GLY A 159 -7.35 13.59 12.09
CA GLY A 159 -8.04 14.74 12.71
C GLY A 159 -8.66 15.71 11.70
N GLY A 160 -9.78 15.31 11.08
CA GLY A 160 -10.50 16.14 10.10
C GLY A 160 -9.71 16.47 8.83
N PHE A 161 -10.28 17.29 7.95
CA PHE A 161 -9.62 17.74 6.71
C PHE A 161 -8.54 18.80 6.99
N ASP A 162 -8.69 19.60 8.05
CA ASP A 162 -7.72 20.65 8.41
C ASP A 162 -6.37 20.04 8.79
N GLY A 163 -6.37 18.97 9.60
CA GLY A 163 -5.15 18.23 9.94
C GLY A 163 -4.57 17.46 8.75
N LEU A 164 -5.43 17.07 7.79
CA LEU A 164 -5.03 16.33 6.60
C LEU A 164 -4.32 17.21 5.56
N GLN A 165 -4.66 18.50 5.47
CA GLN A 165 -4.12 19.40 4.45
C GLN A 165 -2.58 19.45 4.50
N GLU A 166 -2.00 19.56 5.70
CA GLU A 166 -0.55 19.56 5.88
C GLU A 166 0.08 18.26 5.34
N TYR A 167 -0.53 17.12 5.66
CA TYR A 167 -0.05 15.81 5.24
C TYR A 167 -0.24 15.58 3.74
N ALA A 168 -1.32 16.08 3.15
CA ALA A 168 -1.57 15.99 1.72
C ALA A 168 -0.50 16.75 0.91
N VAL A 169 -0.13 17.96 1.35
CA VAL A 169 0.89 18.78 0.69
C VAL A 169 2.28 18.14 0.82
N LYS A 170 2.71 17.80 2.04
CA LYS A 170 4.01 17.14 2.27
C LYS A 170 4.07 15.75 1.64
N GLY A 171 2.93 15.07 1.57
CA GLY A 171 2.77 13.78 0.92
C GLY A 171 3.10 13.78 -0.56
N ALA A 172 3.03 14.92 -1.24
CA ALA A 172 3.41 15.04 -2.66
C ALA A 172 4.88 14.67 -2.91
N GLU A 173 5.76 14.82 -1.91
CA GLU A 173 7.18 14.45 -2.03
C GLU A 173 7.41 12.95 -2.25
N ILE A 174 6.43 12.10 -1.92
CA ILE A 174 6.51 10.65 -2.19
C ILE A 174 6.75 10.34 -3.68
N LEU A 175 6.27 11.22 -4.57
CA LEU A 175 6.43 11.06 -6.02
C LEU A 175 7.90 11.06 -6.43
N ARG A 176 8.82 11.62 -5.63
CA ARG A 176 10.27 11.52 -5.88
C ARG A 176 10.80 10.09 -5.82
N HIS A 177 10.06 9.18 -5.20
CA HIS A 177 10.39 7.77 -5.11
C HIS A 177 9.78 6.94 -6.25
N ILE A 178 8.92 7.53 -7.08
CA ILE A 178 8.16 6.84 -8.11
C ILE A 178 8.66 7.33 -9.48
N PRO A 179 9.25 6.45 -10.31
CA PRO A 179 9.79 6.86 -11.61
C PRO A 179 8.71 7.33 -12.59
N ASP A 180 7.52 6.72 -12.52
CA ASP A 180 6.42 6.98 -13.45
C ASP A 180 5.53 8.14 -13.00
N ILE A 181 4.87 8.77 -13.97
CA ILE A 181 3.80 9.73 -13.71
C ILE A 181 2.62 8.99 -13.08
N ARG A 182 2.09 9.54 -11.98
CA ARG A 182 0.91 9.01 -11.28
C ARG A 182 -0.25 9.99 -11.32
N ILE A 183 -1.46 9.45 -11.39
CA ILE A 183 -2.69 10.20 -11.14
C ILE A 183 -2.95 10.14 -9.64
N ALA A 184 -2.80 11.26 -8.95
CA ALA A 184 -3.02 11.31 -7.49
C ALA A 184 -4.52 11.32 -7.18
N GLU A 185 -4.98 10.32 -6.43
CA GLU A 185 -6.37 10.26 -5.97
C GLU A 185 -6.58 11.25 -4.84
N ILE A 186 -7.68 12.00 -4.88
CA ILE A 186 -8.05 12.95 -3.82
C ILE A 186 -9.29 12.45 -3.08
N GLU A 187 -9.30 12.66 -1.77
CA GLU A 187 -10.44 12.34 -0.93
C GLU A 187 -11.29 13.60 -0.73
N THR A 188 -12.55 13.56 -1.14
CA THR A 188 -13.49 14.70 -1.01
C THR A 188 -14.55 14.47 0.06
N GLY A 189 -14.53 13.33 0.74
CA GLY A 189 -15.49 12.97 1.77
C GLY A 189 -14.99 11.76 2.56
N ARG A 190 -15.33 11.70 3.85
CA ARG A 190 -15.03 10.56 4.72
C ARG A 190 -16.22 9.62 4.73
N GLY A 191 -16.16 8.62 3.87
CA GLY A 191 -17.11 7.52 3.83
C GLY A 191 -18.59 7.86 3.72
N CYS A 192 -19.39 6.83 3.83
CA CYS A 192 -20.83 6.85 3.65
C CYS A 192 -21.54 6.77 5.02
N ASN A 193 -22.30 7.80 5.37
CA ASN A 193 -23.10 7.82 6.62
C ASN A 193 -24.27 6.81 6.65
N ILE A 194 -24.39 5.95 5.63
CA ILE A 194 -25.50 5.00 5.50
C ILE A 194 -25.15 3.65 6.13
N GLY A 195 -23.91 3.14 5.97
CA GLY A 195 -23.41 1.91 6.60
C GLY A 195 -24.20 0.62 6.34
N ARG A 196 -25.14 0.60 5.37
CA ARG A 196 -26.07 -0.52 5.14
C ARG A 196 -25.81 -1.33 3.87
N CYS A 197 -24.79 -0.98 3.09
CA CYS A 197 -24.50 -1.70 1.85
C CYS A 197 -23.85 -3.05 2.18
N SER A 198 -24.23 -4.10 1.44
CA SER A 198 -23.72 -5.48 1.62
C SER A 198 -22.21 -5.66 1.32
N PHE A 199 -21.56 -4.58 0.89
CA PHE A 199 -20.14 -4.50 0.55
C PHE A 199 -19.43 -3.37 1.33
N CYS A 200 -20.13 -2.66 2.22
CA CYS A 200 -19.56 -1.54 2.97
C CYS A 200 -18.66 -2.06 4.10
N THR A 201 -17.43 -1.55 4.16
CA THR A 201 -16.48 -1.78 5.26
C THR A 201 -16.43 -0.64 6.27
N GLU A 202 -17.11 0.47 5.96
CA GLU A 202 -17.19 1.63 6.82
C GLU A 202 -18.21 1.38 7.94
N PRO A 203 -17.91 1.78 9.19
CA PRO A 203 -18.72 1.50 10.37
C PRO A 203 -20.09 2.21 10.38
#